data_AF-A0A923SFK0-F1
#
_entry.id   AF-A0A923SFK0-F1
#
_cell.length_a   1.000
_cell.length_b   1.000
_cell.length_c   1.000
_cell.angle_alpha   90.00
_cell.angle_beta   90.00
_cell.angle_gamma   90.00
#
_symmetry.space_group_name_H-M   'P 1'
#
loop_
_entity.id
_entity.type
_entity.pdbx_description
1 polymer ?
#
loop_
_entity_poly.entity_id
_entity_poly.type
_entity_poly.pdbx_seq_one_letter_code
_entity_poly.pdbx_strand_id
1 'polypeptide(L)'
;MTPTYQLYQAQLERANETMQRLLKNKEQIDHNLIITPYNPSLHDQLRTSNLEIKITTNEIENIENILKEFELENDIQNSNSL
;
A
#
# COMPACT_ATOMS: atom_id res chain seq x y z
N MET A 1 21.98 -0.76 -9.36
CA MET A 1 20.95 -0.28 -8.41
C MET A 1 21.57 -0.12 -7.04
N THR A 2 21.26 0.97 -6.34
CA THR A 2 21.80 1.25 -5.00
C THR A 2 21.10 0.38 -3.94
N PRO A 3 21.76 0.09 -2.79
CA PRO A 3 21.11 -0.62 -1.68
C PRO A 3 19.81 0.04 -1.20
N THR A 4 19.74 1.37 -1.26
CA THR A 4 18.55 2.15 -0.90
C THR A 4 17.36 1.87 -1.83
N TYR A 5 17.59 1.73 -3.14
CA TYR A 5 16.53 1.40 -4.09
C TYR A 5 15.94 0.01 -3.81
N GLN A 6 16.79 -0.98 -3.54
CA GLN A 6 16.35 -2.35 -3.20
C GLN A 6 15.53 -2.39 -1.91
N LEU A 7 15.86 -1.54 -0.92
CA LEU A 7 15.09 -1.40 0.32
C LEU A 7 13.67 -0.88 0.06
N TYR A 8 13.53 0.14 -0.79
CA TYR A 8 12.22 0.67 -1.15
C TYR A 8 11.39 -0.32 -1.96
N GLN A 9 12.00 -1.10 -2.86
CA GLN A 9 11.29 -2.19 -3.54
C GLN A 9 10.76 -3.25 -2.55
N ALA A 10 11.59 -3.68 -1.60
CA ALA A 10 11.16 -4.64 -0.57
C ALA A 10 10.10 -4.05 0.38
N GLN A 11 10.06 -2.74 0.56
CA GLN A 11 9.01 -2.07 1.33
C GLN A 11 7.70 -2.03 0.52
N LEU A 12 7.77 -1.71 -0.78
CA LEU A 12 6.62 -1.73 -1.68
C LEU A 12 5.97 -3.11 -1.74
N GLU A 13 6.77 -4.18 -1.85
CA GLU A 13 6.28 -5.55 -1.84
C GLU A 13 5.50 -5.86 -0.54
N ARG A 14 6.07 -5.54 0.62
CA ARG A 14 5.41 -5.75 1.92
C ARG A 14 4.15 -4.90 2.11
N ALA A 15 4.14 -3.68 1.60
CA ALA A 15 2.97 -2.82 1.62
C ALA A 15 1.84 -3.40 0.75
N ASN A 16 2.18 -3.91 -0.43
CA ASN A 16 1.23 -4.61 -1.31
C ASN A 16 0.68 -5.90 -0.69
N GLU A 17 1.51 -6.72 -0.05
CA GLU A 17 1.03 -7.89 0.70
C GLU A 17 0.08 -7.50 1.84
N THR A 18 0.40 -6.41 2.53
CA THR A 18 -0.46 -5.86 3.59
C THR A 18 -1.80 -5.41 3.02
N MET A 19 -1.79 -4.69 1.89
CA MET A 19 -2.99 -4.27 1.19
C MET A 19 -3.89 -5.45 0.82
N GLN A 20 -3.32 -6.53 0.27
CA GLN A 20 -4.08 -7.73 -0.07
C GLN A 20 -4.78 -8.35 1.14
N ARG A 21 -4.10 -8.42 2.29
CA ARG A 21 -4.71 -8.91 3.55
C ARG A 21 -5.84 -8.00 4.01
N LEU A 22 -5.65 -6.68 3.96
CA LEU A 22 -6.65 -5.70 4.38
C LEU A 22 -7.91 -5.76 3.52
N LEU A 23 -7.75 -5.86 2.20
CA LEU A 23 -8.88 -6.00 1.27
C LEU A 23 -9.67 -7.29 1.54
N LYS A 24 -8.99 -8.42 1.73
CA LYS A 24 -9.65 -9.69 2.08
C LYS A 24 -10.41 -9.60 3.40
N ASN A 25 -9.82 -8.95 4.41
CA ASN A 25 -10.49 -8.75 5.70
C ASN A 25 -11.73 -7.87 5.55
N LYS A 26 -11.64 -6.79 4.76
CA LYS A 26 -12.77 -5.91 4.46
C LYS A 26 -13.90 -6.68 3.77
N GLU A 27 -13.59 -7.47 2.75
CA GLU A 27 -14.59 -8.31 2.05
C GLU A 27 -15.31 -9.26 3.02
N GLN A 28 -14.58 -9.88 3.95
CA GLN A 28 -15.17 -10.75 4.96
C GLN A 28 -16.10 -9.98 5.92
N ILE A 29 -15.70 -8.77 6.34
CA ILE A 29 -16.53 -7.92 7.21
C ILE A 29 -17.80 -7.49 6.46
N ASP A 30 -17.68 -7.06 5.21
CA ASP A 30 -18.81 -6.67 4.36
C ASP A 30 -19.79 -7.84 4.21
N HIS A 31 -19.30 -9.06 3.95
CA HIS A 31 -20.13 -10.27 3.90
C HIS A 31 -20.87 -10.52 5.23
N ASN A 32 -20.20 -10.36 6.37
CA ASN A 32 -20.81 -10.57 7.68
C ASN A 32 -21.86 -9.48 8.01
N LEU A 33 -21.67 -8.26 7.52
CA LEU A 33 -22.62 -7.16 7.67
C LEU A 33 -23.88 -7.37 6.83
N ILE A 34 -23.81 -8.06 5.69
CA ILE A 34 -25.02 -8.47 4.94
C ILE A 34 -25.91 -9.36 5.81
N ILE A 35 -25.31 -10.29 6.56
CA ILE A 35 -26.02 -11.24 7.42
C ILE A 35 -26.46 -10.58 8.73
N THR A 36 -25.63 -9.70 9.29
CA THR A 36 -25.87 -9.03 10.59
C THR A 36 -25.68 -7.51 10.50
N PRO A 37 -26.63 -6.78 9.88
CA PRO A 37 -26.43 -5.38 9.49
C PRO A 37 -26.23 -4.41 10.66
N TYR A 38 -26.77 -4.73 11.83
CA TYR A 38 -26.75 -3.85 13.00
C TYR A 38 -25.70 -4.25 14.03
N ASN A 39 -24.66 -5.00 13.64
CA ASN A 39 -23.58 -5.41 14.53
C ASN A 39 -22.55 -4.27 14.72
N PRO A 40 -22.50 -3.59 15.88
CA PRO A 40 -21.61 -2.45 16.07
C PRO A 40 -20.13 -2.83 15.97
N SER A 41 -19.77 -4.04 16.41
CA SER A 41 -18.39 -4.52 16.34
C SER A 41 -17.92 -4.68 14.90
N LEU A 42 -18.78 -5.16 14.00
CA LEU A 42 -18.44 -5.26 12.58
C LEU A 42 -18.28 -3.89 11.92
N HIS A 43 -19.09 -2.90 12.31
CA HIS A 43 -18.93 -1.53 11.82
C HIS A 43 -17.63 -0.88 12.32
N ASP A 44 -17.27 -1.11 13.59
CA ASP A 44 -15.98 -0.65 14.13
C ASP A 44 -14.79 -1.31 13.41
N GLN A 45 -14.86 -2.62 13.16
CA GLN A 45 -13.85 -3.34 12.39
C GLN A 45 -13.75 -2.82 10.95
N LEU A 46 -14.88 -2.56 10.29
CA LEU A 46 -14.91 -1.99 8.94
C LEU A 46 -14.26 -0.61 8.91
N ARG A 47 -14.56 0.25 9.90
CA ARG A 47 -13.92 1.58 10.01
C ARG A 47 -12.40 1.46 10.18
N THR A 48 -11.94 0.58 11.05
CA THR A 48 -10.50 0.34 11.24
C THR A 48 -9.85 -0.16 9.96
N SER A 49 -10.44 -1.16 9.31
CA SER A 49 -9.92 -1.71 8.05
C SER A 49 -9.86 -0.65 6.96
N ASN A 50 -10.87 0.20 6.83
CA ASN A 50 -10.86 1.31 5.88
C ASN A 50 -9.76 2.34 6.17
N LEU A 51 -9.50 2.64 7.45
CA LEU A 51 -8.41 3.54 7.83
C LEU A 51 -7.04 2.94 7.48
N GLU A 52 -6.83 1.67 7.80
CA GLU A 52 -5.60 0.95 7.49
C GLU A 52 -5.36 0.89 5.97
N ILE A 53 -6.40 0.60 5.17
CA ILE A 53 -6.32 0.63 3.70
C ILE A 53 -5.85 2.00 3.21
N LYS A 54 -6.43 3.09 3.75
CA LYS A 54 -6.03 4.45 3.36
C LYS A 54 -4.57 4.74 3.71
N ILE A 55 -4.12 4.33 4.89
CA ILE A 55 -2.73 4.50 5.32
C ILE A 55 -1.79 3.72 4.40
N THR A 56 -2.08 2.45 4.14
CA THR A 56 -1.25 1.60 3.27
C THR A 56 -1.25 2.10 1.82
N THR A 57 -2.36 2.63 1.32
CA THR A 57 -2.40 3.26 -0.02
C THR A 57 -1.44 4.45 -0.08
N ASN A 58 -1.50 5.35 0.90
CA ASN A 58 -0.59 6.50 0.96
C ASN A 58 0.88 6.07 1.07
N GLU A 59 1.17 4.99 1.80
CA GLU A 59 2.53 4.43 1.91
C GLU A 59 3.02 3.91 0.55
N ILE A 60 2.19 3.15 -0.17
CA ILE A 60 2.50 2.65 -1.52
C ILE A 60 2.80 3.82 -2.46
N GLU A 61 1.90 4.80 -2.54
CA GLU A 61 2.07 5.97 -3.41
C GLU A 61 3.37 6.72 -3.09
N ASN A 62 3.70 6.89 -1.81
CA ASN A 62 4.94 7.54 -1.40
C ASN A 62 6.19 6.75 -1.83
N ILE A 63 6.18 5.42 -1.65
CA ILE A 63 7.31 4.56 -2.07
C ILE A 63 7.46 4.57 -3.60
N GLU A 64 6.36 4.50 -4.34
CA GLU A 64 6.37 4.57 -5.81
C GLU A 64 6.93 5.90 -6.31
N ASN A 65 6.57 7.02 -5.68
CA ASN A 65 7.14 8.32 -6.01
C ASN A 65 8.65 8.36 -5.77
N ILE A 66 9.13 7.83 -4.64
CA ILE A 66 10.57 7.75 -4.34
C ILE A 66 11.31 6.89 -5.38
N LEU A 67 10.76 5.73 -5.74
CA LEU A 67 11.37 4.84 -6.73
C LEU A 67 11.44 5.52 -8.11
N LYS A 68 10.40 6.25 -8.50
CA LYS A 68 10.36 7.02 -9.75
C LYS A 68 11.38 8.16 -9.76
N GLU A 69 11.59 8.84 -8.64
CA GLU A 69 12.65 9.86 -8.51
C GLU A 69 14.04 9.24 -8.74
N PHE A 70 14.31 8.08 -8.15
CA PHE A 70 15.57 7.35 -8.39
C PHE A 70 15.76 6.98 -9.86
N GLU A 71 14.71 6.53 -10.54
CA GLU A 71 14.76 6.17 -11.96
C GLU A 71 15.06 7.40 -12.83
N LEU A 72 14.38 8.52 -12.57
CA LEU A 72 14.62 9.79 -13.26
C LEU A 72 16.05 10.32 -13.07
N GLU A 73 16.57 10.25 -11.84
CA GLU A 73 17.96 10.66 -11.55
C GLU A 73 18.97 9.81 -12.35
N ASN A 74 18.77 8.50 -12.44
CA ASN A 74 19.64 7.62 -13.22
C ASN A 74 19.59 7.96 -14.72
N ASP A 75 18.41 8.23 -15.28
CA ASP A 75 18.26 8.61 -16.68
C ASP A 75 18.95 9.93 -17.01
N ILE A 76 18.85 10.94 -16.13
CA ILE A 76 19.54 12.23 -16.28
C ILE A 76 21.06 12.05 -16.26
N GLN A 77 21.59 11.23 -15.33
CA GLN A 77 23.04 10.98 -15.24
C GLN A 77 23.58 10.25 -16.47
N ASN A 78 22.83 9.27 -16.99
CA ASN A 78 23.20 8.56 -18.21
C ASN A 78 23.15 9.46 -19.46
N SER A 79 22.22 10.42 -19.49
CA SER A 79 22.07 11.37 -20.61
C SER A 79 23.17 12.44 -20.64
N ASN A 80 23.69 12.84 -19.47
CA ASN A 80 24.77 13.83 -19.36
C ASN A 80 26.19 13.24 -19.49
N SER A 81 26.29 11.92 -19.63
CA SER A 81 27.57 11.19 -19.78
C SER A 81 27.91 10.85 -21.24
N LEU A 82 27.12 11.33 -22.20
CA LEU A 82 27.29 11.20 -23.66
C LEU A 82 27.56 12.57 -24.30
#